data_AF-A0A1J8PL47-F1
#
_entry.id   AF-A0A1J8PL47-F1
#
_cell.length_a   1.000
_cell.length_b   1.000
_cell.length_c   1.000
_cell.angle_alpha   90.00
_cell.angle_beta   90.00
_cell.angle_gamma   90.00
#
_symmetry.space_group_name_H-M   'P 1'
#
loop_
_entity.id
_entity.type
_entity.pdbx_description
1 polymer ?
#
loop_
_entity_poly.entity_id
_entity_poly.type
_entity_poly.pdbx_seq_one_letter_code
_entity_poly.pdbx_strand_id
1 'polypeptide(L)'
;MSNEEQSQSKTVRITVLAANSLIKRDIFALPDPFAVVSVDADQTYTTIPVRKSLSPTWNQFFDITVRPSSIISIQIFDHKRFRKRDQGFLGLVKLTGQEAIQHSANGHRLITVDLRQSFTGTSVCGKMLFSFSFPPSTSAQSDAGRSNLATSTSSSQSLRPRQSTPLLRPEPSTRVSALPRVPSLGRLLDRPASTSITESQVSLDSPSTFPRSSTYDPSPTEQSPVSTTEEDDEAPLPRGWERRLDEGSGRVYYVDHNRRTTSWVRPAATSSPSFARAPSTA
;
A
#
# COMPACT_ATOMS: atom_id res chain seq x y z
N MET A 1 -25.12 27.25 -17.69
CA MET A 1 -24.40 27.05 -16.41
C MET A 1 -23.58 25.75 -16.44
N SER A 2 -22.98 25.35 -17.58
CA SER A 2 -22.71 23.92 -17.81
C SER A 2 -21.23 23.49 -17.87
N ASN A 3 -20.26 24.41 -17.76
CA ASN A 3 -18.83 24.05 -17.86
C ASN A 3 -18.03 24.17 -16.54
N GLU A 4 -18.53 24.86 -15.52
CA GLU A 4 -17.76 25.11 -14.30
C GLU A 4 -17.81 23.95 -13.30
N GLU A 5 -18.95 23.27 -13.17
CA GLU A 5 -19.10 22.14 -12.23
C GLU A 5 -18.24 20.93 -12.63
N GLN A 6 -17.86 20.80 -13.91
CA GLN A 6 -16.95 19.77 -14.39
C GLN A 6 -15.48 20.03 -14.04
N SER A 7 -15.12 21.26 -13.62
CA SER A 7 -13.73 21.63 -13.30
C SER A 7 -13.44 21.71 -11.80
N GLN A 8 -14.47 21.67 -10.95
CA GLN A 8 -14.28 21.80 -9.50
C GLN A 8 -13.67 20.53 -8.91
N SER A 9 -12.57 20.68 -8.19
CA SER A 9 -11.98 19.59 -7.41
C SER A 9 -12.77 19.36 -6.11
N LYS A 10 -12.87 18.10 -5.70
CA LYS A 10 -13.49 17.68 -4.44
C LYS A 10 -12.51 16.79 -3.68
N THR A 11 -12.48 16.93 -2.36
CA THR A 11 -11.74 16.01 -1.51
C THR A 11 -12.63 14.82 -1.15
N VAL A 12 -12.14 13.63 -1.45
CA VAL A 12 -12.79 12.35 -1.13
C VAL A 12 -11.84 11.49 -0.33
N ARG A 13 -12.38 10.72 0.61
CA ARG A 13 -11.65 9.71 1.37
C ARG A 13 -11.77 8.37 0.68
N ILE A 14 -10.66 7.85 0.17
CA ILE A 14 -10.56 6.46 -0.24
C ILE A 14 -10.13 5.61 0.95
N THR A 15 -10.82 4.51 1.21
CA THR A 15 -10.38 3.48 2.15
C THR A 15 -9.99 2.24 1.37
N VAL A 16 -8.72 1.86 1.43
CA VAL A 16 -8.17 0.64 0.86
C VAL A 16 -8.30 -0.46 1.92
N LEU A 17 -9.30 -1.34 1.75
CA LEU A 17 -9.62 -2.36 2.76
C LEU A 17 -8.77 -3.61 2.57
N ALA A 18 -8.95 -4.32 1.45
CA ALA A 18 -8.39 -5.65 1.26
C ALA A 18 -8.24 -6.03 -0.21
N ALA A 19 -7.52 -7.12 -0.45
CA ALA A 19 -7.60 -7.87 -1.69
C ALA A 19 -7.74 -9.36 -1.38
N ASN A 20 -8.30 -10.12 -2.33
CA ASN A 20 -8.57 -11.53 -2.16
C ASN A 20 -8.04 -12.31 -3.36
N SER A 21 -7.45 -13.48 -3.08
CA SER A 21 -6.99 -14.43 -4.10
C SER A 21 -6.01 -13.81 -5.10
N LEU A 22 -5.04 -13.04 -4.60
CA LEU A 22 -3.93 -12.52 -5.39
C LEU A 22 -3.14 -13.67 -6.02
N ILE A 23 -2.52 -13.39 -7.17
CA ILE A 23 -1.72 -14.39 -7.87
C ILE A 23 -0.47 -14.77 -7.07
N LYS A 24 -0.26 -16.08 -6.88
CA LYS A 24 0.97 -16.64 -6.34
C LYS A 24 1.96 -16.89 -7.49
N ARG A 25 2.99 -16.04 -7.61
CA ARG A 25 4.01 -16.16 -8.67
C ARG A 25 5.21 -17.03 -8.31
N ASP A 26 5.40 -17.31 -7.03
CA ASP A 26 6.48 -18.14 -6.52
C ASP A 26 5.88 -19.38 -5.86
N ILE A 27 6.28 -20.58 -6.26
CA ILE A 27 5.71 -21.82 -5.72
C ILE A 27 6.13 -21.98 -4.25
N PHE A 28 7.30 -21.47 -3.87
CA PHE A 28 7.91 -21.64 -2.54
C PHE A 28 7.75 -20.43 -1.62
N ALA A 29 7.29 -19.29 -2.15
CA ALA A 29 7.09 -18.07 -1.37
C ALA A 29 5.71 -17.44 -1.60
N LEU A 30 5.15 -16.84 -0.55
CA LEU A 30 3.99 -15.97 -0.68
C LEU A 30 4.46 -14.52 -0.86
N PRO A 31 3.71 -13.69 -1.62
CA PRO A 31 4.05 -12.29 -1.81
C PRO A 31 3.84 -11.49 -0.53
N ASP A 32 4.45 -10.30 -0.47
CA ASP A 32 4.22 -9.30 0.57
C ASP A 32 3.45 -8.11 -0.01
N PRO A 33 2.13 -8.25 -0.25
CA PRO A 33 1.35 -7.26 -0.99
C PRO A 33 1.20 -5.90 -0.26
N PHE A 34 1.34 -4.83 -1.03
CA PHE A 34 1.00 -3.46 -0.66
C PHE A 34 0.33 -2.74 -1.82
N ALA A 35 -0.50 -1.74 -1.54
CA ALA A 35 -1.21 -0.95 -2.53
C ALA A 35 -0.60 0.46 -2.67
N VAL A 36 -0.61 0.98 -3.89
CA VAL A 36 -0.24 2.33 -4.28
C VAL A 36 -1.47 2.97 -4.94
N VAL A 37 -1.96 4.06 -4.35
CA VAL A 37 -3.07 4.87 -4.87
C VAL A 37 -2.47 6.10 -5.52
N SER A 38 -2.74 6.33 -6.80
CA SER A 38 -2.31 7.52 -7.52
C SER A 38 -3.48 8.26 -8.15
N VAL A 39 -3.42 9.59 -8.16
CA VAL A 39 -4.40 10.48 -8.81
C VAL A 39 -3.68 11.42 -9.76
N ASP A 40 -4.06 11.41 -11.03
CA ASP A 40 -3.51 12.28 -12.09
C ASP A 40 -1.96 12.28 -12.17
N ALA A 41 -1.31 11.24 -11.65
CA ALA A 41 0.14 11.11 -11.41
C ALA A 41 0.77 12.08 -10.38
N ASP A 42 0.05 13.11 -9.94
CA ASP A 42 0.57 14.13 -9.01
C ASP A 42 0.48 13.71 -7.54
N GLN A 43 -0.60 13.02 -7.16
CA GLN A 43 -0.79 12.53 -5.80
C GLN A 43 -0.52 11.03 -5.78
N THR A 44 0.33 10.56 -4.87
CA THR A 44 0.60 9.13 -4.68
C THR A 44 0.64 8.79 -3.18
N TYR A 45 -0.09 7.75 -2.81
CA TYR A 45 -0.21 7.25 -1.43
C TYR A 45 0.04 5.75 -1.40
N THR A 46 0.69 5.26 -0.35
CA THR A 46 1.11 3.85 -0.26
C THR A 46 0.67 3.26 1.06
N THR A 47 0.06 2.08 1.02
CA THR A 47 -0.31 1.32 2.23
C THR A 47 0.91 0.61 2.80
N ILE A 48 0.89 0.29 4.10
CA ILE A 48 1.85 -0.68 4.66
C ILE A 48 1.78 -2.06 3.96
N PRO A 49 2.91 -2.77 3.78
CA PRO A 49 2.91 -4.12 3.23
C PRO A 49 2.40 -5.16 4.22
N VAL A 50 1.62 -6.12 3.73
CA VAL A 50 1.18 -7.30 4.49
C VAL A 50 2.08 -8.47 4.12
N ARG A 51 2.71 -9.11 5.09
CA ARG A 51 3.67 -10.20 4.82
C ARG A 51 2.97 -11.50 4.45
N LYS A 52 3.52 -12.20 3.46
CA LYS A 52 3.21 -13.58 3.07
C LYS A 52 1.71 -13.85 2.92
N SER A 53 1.00 -13.06 2.11
CA SER A 53 -0.45 -13.16 1.97
C SER A 53 -0.92 -13.08 0.52
N LEU A 54 -1.89 -13.93 0.17
CA LEU A 54 -2.67 -13.81 -1.07
C LEU A 54 -4.01 -13.10 -0.84
N SER A 55 -4.35 -12.82 0.42
CA SER A 55 -5.58 -12.13 0.81
C SER A 55 -5.27 -11.06 1.85
N PRO A 56 -4.53 -9.99 1.48
CA PRO A 56 -4.14 -8.95 2.42
C PRO A 56 -5.31 -8.11 2.90
N THR A 57 -5.21 -7.60 4.12
CA THR A 57 -6.11 -6.59 4.69
C THR A 57 -5.27 -5.43 5.18
N TRP A 58 -5.53 -4.23 4.66
CA TRP A 58 -4.77 -3.01 4.94
C TRP A 58 -5.54 -2.04 5.83
N ASN A 59 -6.86 -1.92 5.66
CA ASN A 59 -7.73 -0.98 6.38
C ASN A 59 -7.14 0.44 6.52
N GLN A 60 -6.54 0.95 5.45
CA GLN A 60 -5.89 2.27 5.41
C GLN A 60 -6.72 3.21 4.55
N PHE A 61 -6.80 4.47 4.97
CA PHE A 61 -7.51 5.50 4.21
C PHE A 61 -6.61 6.67 3.87
N PHE A 62 -6.95 7.34 2.77
CA PHE A 62 -6.27 8.54 2.28
C PHE A 62 -7.32 9.55 1.84
N ASP A 63 -7.12 10.81 2.22
CA ASP A 63 -7.94 11.92 1.74
C ASP A 63 -7.27 12.47 0.47
N ILE A 64 -7.93 12.24 -0.67
CA ILE A 64 -7.41 12.58 -2.00
C ILE A 64 -8.26 13.67 -2.63
N THR A 65 -7.63 14.55 -3.40
CA THR A 65 -8.33 15.60 -4.13
C THR A 65 -8.50 15.19 -5.58
N VAL A 66 -9.74 15.16 -6.08
CA VAL A 66 -10.10 14.65 -7.42
C VAL A 66 -10.96 15.66 -8.17
N ARG A 67 -10.72 15.82 -9.47
CA ARG A 67 -11.69 16.44 -10.41
C ARG A 67 -12.58 15.34 -11.00
N PRO A 68 -13.77 15.65 -11.54
CA PRO A 68 -14.58 14.67 -12.27
C PRO A 68 -13.80 13.93 -13.37
N SER A 69 -12.89 14.63 -14.05
CA SER A 69 -12.01 14.09 -15.10
C SER A 69 -10.74 13.40 -14.59
N SER A 70 -10.46 13.42 -13.28
CA SER A 70 -9.26 12.79 -12.74
C SER A 70 -9.26 11.28 -12.97
N ILE A 71 -8.09 10.69 -13.09
CA ILE A 71 -7.89 9.24 -13.15
C ILE A 71 -7.26 8.80 -11.83
N ILE A 72 -7.95 7.89 -11.15
CA ILE A 72 -7.50 7.25 -9.92
C ILE A 72 -7.06 5.83 -10.27
N SER A 73 -5.83 5.47 -9.92
CA SER A 73 -5.31 4.12 -10.05
C SER A 73 -4.93 3.55 -8.70
N ILE A 74 -5.38 2.33 -8.41
CA ILE A 74 -4.96 1.56 -7.25
C ILE A 74 -4.19 0.34 -7.74
N GLN A 75 -2.88 0.32 -7.53
CA GLN A 75 -2.00 -0.76 -7.95
C GLN A 75 -1.56 -1.56 -6.74
N ILE A 76 -1.58 -2.89 -6.84
CA ILE A 76 -1.04 -3.78 -5.81
C ILE A 76 0.30 -4.29 -6.31
N PHE A 77 1.30 -4.29 -5.44
CA PHE A 77 2.63 -4.83 -5.70
C PHE A 77 3.09 -5.79 -4.59
N ASP A 78 3.95 -6.74 -4.93
CA ASP A 78 4.71 -7.56 -3.99
C ASP A 78 5.96 -6.81 -3.56
N HIS A 79 6.03 -6.42 -2.28
CA HIS A 79 7.16 -5.69 -1.71
C HIS A 79 8.49 -6.42 -1.87
N LYS A 80 8.51 -7.76 -1.88
CA LYS A 80 9.75 -8.54 -2.08
C LYS A 80 10.32 -8.41 -3.49
N ARG A 81 9.46 -8.15 -4.47
CA ARG A 81 9.80 -8.12 -5.90
C ARG A 81 9.77 -6.72 -6.49
N PHE A 82 9.18 -5.74 -5.79
CA PHE A 82 8.99 -4.36 -6.23
C PHE A 82 10.25 -3.65 -6.75
N ARG A 83 11.43 -4.00 -6.22
CA ARG A 83 12.72 -3.39 -6.62
C ARG A 83 13.27 -3.90 -7.96
N LYS A 84 12.70 -4.97 -8.52
CA LYS A 84 13.12 -5.49 -9.82
C LYS A 84 12.18 -4.91 -10.88
N ARG A 85 12.76 -4.26 -11.90
CA ARG A 85 12.01 -3.67 -13.02
C ARG A 85 10.99 -4.70 -13.56
N ASP A 86 9.72 -4.30 -13.56
CA ASP A 86 8.55 -5.10 -13.99
C ASP A 86 8.19 -6.34 -13.14
N GLN A 87 8.87 -6.59 -12.02
CA GLN A 87 8.54 -7.70 -11.13
C GLN A 87 7.75 -7.22 -9.91
N GLY A 88 6.72 -7.98 -9.57
CA GLY A 88 5.94 -7.75 -8.35
C GLY A 88 4.59 -7.10 -8.56
N PHE A 89 4.22 -6.63 -9.75
CA PHE A 89 2.87 -6.11 -9.99
C PHE A 89 1.80 -7.19 -9.76
N LEU A 90 0.92 -7.06 -8.78
CA LEU A 90 -0.10 -8.05 -8.43
C LEU A 90 -1.49 -7.72 -8.96
N GLY A 91 -1.73 -6.49 -9.41
CA GLY A 91 -2.99 -6.11 -10.05
C GLY A 91 -3.27 -4.60 -10.00
N LEU A 92 -4.23 -4.17 -10.79
CA LEU A 92 -4.62 -2.77 -10.92
C LEU A 92 -6.15 -2.61 -10.90
N VAL A 93 -6.62 -1.56 -10.26
CA VAL A 93 -7.95 -0.98 -10.44
C VAL A 93 -7.78 0.45 -10.94
N LYS A 94 -8.56 0.85 -11.94
CA LYS A 94 -8.64 2.23 -12.44
C LYS A 94 -10.08 2.72 -12.38
N LEU A 95 -10.26 3.95 -11.93
CA LEU A 95 -11.56 4.61 -11.79
C LEU A 95 -11.39 6.08 -12.20
N THR A 96 -12.50 6.70 -12.57
CA THR A 96 -12.59 8.14 -12.78
C THR A 96 -12.88 8.87 -11.48
N GLY A 97 -12.49 10.14 -11.40
CA GLY A 97 -12.85 11.00 -10.27
C GLY A 97 -14.36 11.17 -10.14
N GLN A 98 -15.10 11.17 -11.25
CA GLN A 98 -16.56 11.16 -11.25
C GLN A 98 -17.14 9.92 -10.54
N GLU A 99 -16.63 8.72 -10.82
CA GLU A 99 -17.02 7.50 -10.11
C GLU A 99 -16.70 7.61 -8.62
N ALA A 100 -15.51 8.11 -8.25
CA ALA A 100 -15.13 8.29 -6.85
C ALA A 100 -16.05 9.28 -6.10
N ILE A 101 -16.41 10.40 -6.74
CA ILE A 101 -17.36 11.38 -6.19
C ILE A 101 -18.74 10.74 -6.01
N GLN A 102 -19.22 10.00 -7.01
CA GLN A 102 -20.51 9.31 -6.94
C GLN A 102 -20.53 8.25 -5.84
N HIS A 103 -19.46 7.45 -5.72
CA HIS A 103 -19.33 6.47 -4.65
C HIS A 103 -19.24 7.11 -3.27
N SER A 104 -18.61 8.28 -3.15
CA SER A 104 -18.54 9.03 -1.90
C SER A 104 -19.92 9.47 -1.39
N ALA A 105 -20.83 9.83 -2.31
CA ALA A 105 -22.20 10.20 -1.99
C ALA A 105 -23.05 9.03 -1.46
N ASN A 106 -22.64 7.79 -1.73
CA ASN A 106 -23.38 6.58 -1.35
C ASN A 106 -23.06 6.05 0.07
N GLY A 107 -22.38 6.84 0.92
CA GLY A 107 -22.23 6.54 2.34
C GLY A 107 -21.31 5.36 2.68
N HIS A 108 -20.03 5.45 2.30
CA HIS A 108 -18.98 4.46 2.64
C HIS A 108 -19.32 3.01 2.21
N ARG A 109 -20.08 2.84 1.13
CA ARG A 109 -20.41 1.52 0.60
C ARG A 109 -19.14 0.82 0.08
N LEU A 110 -19.02 -0.47 0.40
CA LEU A 110 -17.95 -1.32 -0.07
C LEU A 110 -18.06 -1.56 -1.58
N ILE A 111 -16.96 -1.38 -2.28
CA ILE A 111 -16.79 -1.61 -3.71
C ILE A 111 -15.86 -2.80 -3.87
N THR A 112 -16.28 -3.76 -4.70
CA THR A 112 -15.48 -4.95 -5.02
C THR A 112 -15.25 -4.99 -6.52
N VAL A 113 -13.98 -4.96 -6.95
CA VAL A 113 -13.59 -4.91 -8.36
C VAL A 113 -12.57 -6.01 -8.66
N ASP A 114 -12.72 -6.69 -9.79
CA ASP A 114 -11.72 -7.65 -10.28
C ASP A 114 -10.44 -6.93 -10.69
N LEU A 115 -9.30 -7.47 -10.23
CA LEU A 115 -8.00 -6.92 -10.56
C LEU A 115 -7.70 -7.08 -12.04
N ARG A 116 -7.21 -6.00 -12.65
CA ARG A 116 -6.83 -5.95 -14.06
C ARG A 116 -5.32 -6.04 -14.24
N GLN A 117 -4.92 -6.57 -15.38
CA GLN A 117 -3.52 -6.59 -15.81
C GLN A 117 -3.04 -5.17 -16.16
N SER A 118 -1.74 -4.94 -16.06
CA SER A 118 -1.07 -3.77 -16.64
C SER A 118 -0.89 -3.94 -18.15
N PHE A 119 -0.36 -2.92 -18.83
CA PHE A 119 -0.03 -2.97 -20.26
C PHE A 119 1.06 -4.01 -20.60
N THR A 120 1.82 -4.47 -19.61
CA THR A 120 2.91 -5.43 -19.76
C THR A 120 2.45 -6.89 -19.84
N GLY A 121 1.13 -7.17 -19.87
CA GLY A 121 0.58 -8.51 -20.08
C GLY A 121 0.80 -9.50 -18.93
N THR A 122 1.15 -9.02 -17.74
CA THR A 122 1.38 -9.89 -16.58
C THR A 122 0.06 -10.49 -16.10
N SER A 123 -0.01 -11.82 -15.95
CA SER A 123 -1.20 -12.48 -15.40
C SER A 123 -1.53 -11.95 -14.00
N VAL A 124 -2.81 -11.65 -13.79
CA VAL A 124 -3.39 -11.11 -12.56
C VAL A 124 -4.68 -11.88 -12.29
N CYS A 125 -4.95 -12.13 -11.00
CA CYS A 125 -6.23 -12.66 -10.54
C CYS A 125 -6.58 -12.04 -9.19
N GLY A 126 -7.82 -12.25 -8.77
CA GLY A 126 -8.33 -11.78 -7.49
C GLY A 126 -9.19 -10.52 -7.60
N LYS A 127 -9.68 -10.09 -6.44
CA LYS A 127 -10.57 -8.94 -6.29
C LYS A 127 -9.96 -7.96 -5.31
N MET A 128 -10.23 -6.67 -5.53
CA MET A 128 -9.89 -5.60 -4.59
C MET A 128 -11.15 -5.04 -3.97
N LEU A 129 -11.07 -4.78 -2.66
CA LEU A 129 -12.12 -4.23 -1.83
C LEU A 129 -11.67 -2.86 -1.31
N PHE A 130 -12.45 -1.84 -1.62
CA PHE A 130 -12.21 -0.45 -1.19
C PHE A 130 -13.54 0.29 -1.07
N SER A 131 -13.54 1.48 -0.48
CA SER A 131 -14.72 2.34 -0.40
C SER A 131 -14.33 3.80 -0.56
N PHE A 132 -15.31 4.63 -0.91
CA PHE A 132 -15.19 6.07 -0.93
C PHE A 132 -16.20 6.72 0.01
N SER A 133 -15.83 7.85 0.60
CA SER A 133 -16.68 8.67 1.46
C SER A 133 -16.20 10.12 1.43
N PHE A 134 -17.03 11.08 1.83
CA PHE A 134 -16.51 12.42 2.12
C PHE A 134 -15.81 12.42 3.48
N PRO A 135 -14.64 13.05 3.61
CA PRO A 135 -14.03 13.25 4.91
C PRO A 135 -14.99 14.05 5.80
N PRO A 136 -15.02 13.81 7.12
CA PRO A 136 -15.86 14.58 8.02
C PRO A 136 -15.49 16.05 7.88
N SER A 137 -16.45 16.89 7.51
CA SER A 137 -16.26 18.33 7.47
C SER A 137 -16.03 18.81 8.89
N THR A 138 -14.86 19.39 9.15
CA THR A 138 -14.54 20.07 10.42
C THR A 138 -15.30 21.40 10.52
N SER A 139 -16.63 21.36 10.42
CA SER A 139 -17.52 22.48 10.73
C SER A 139 -18.28 22.11 12.01
N ALA A 140 -17.54 22.04 13.11
CA ALA A 140 -18.08 21.96 14.45
C ALA A 140 -17.36 23.00 15.31
N GLN A 141 -17.74 24.27 15.12
CA GLN A 141 -17.51 25.32 16.09
C GLN A 141 -18.83 26.05 16.33
N SER A 142 -19.26 26.01 17.60
CA SER A 142 -20.31 26.75 18.30
C SER A 142 -21.76 26.65 17.81
N ASP A 143 -22.57 25.79 18.46
CA ASP A 143 -23.71 26.30 19.25
C ASP A 143 -24.20 25.25 20.28
N ALA A 144 -23.52 25.18 21.43
CA ALA A 144 -24.02 24.50 22.62
C ALA A 144 -24.38 25.58 23.64
N GLY A 145 -25.48 26.28 23.39
CA GLY A 145 -25.99 27.32 24.28
C GLY A 145 -27.47 27.60 24.06
N ARG A 146 -28.30 27.09 25.00
CA ARG A 146 -29.73 27.40 25.24
C ARG A 146 -30.70 26.59 24.35
N SER A 147 -31.54 25.70 24.88
CA SER A 147 -32.49 25.95 25.97
C SER A 147 -33.05 24.63 26.55
N ASN A 148 -33.08 24.54 27.87
CA ASN A 148 -34.00 23.67 28.61
C ASN A 148 -35.32 24.43 28.79
N LEU A 149 -36.45 23.86 28.35
CA LEU A 149 -37.72 24.02 29.05
C LEU A 149 -38.62 22.81 28.78
N ALA A 150 -38.96 22.13 29.87
CA ALA A 150 -39.82 20.96 29.95
C ALA A 150 -41.28 21.29 29.59
N THR A 151 -42.07 20.26 29.24
CA THR A 151 -43.27 19.82 30.00
C THR A 151 -43.96 18.64 29.27
N SER A 152 -44.11 17.52 30.00
CA SER A 152 -45.18 16.49 30.06
C SER A 152 -46.05 16.24 28.81
N THR A 153 -46.40 15.01 28.40
CA THR A 153 -47.17 13.93 29.09
C THR A 153 -47.36 12.87 27.99
N SER A 154 -47.17 11.55 28.15
CA SER A 154 -48.14 10.62 28.73
C SER A 154 -47.57 9.18 28.80
N SER A 155 -47.86 8.53 29.93
CA SER A 155 -47.87 7.09 30.27
C SER A 155 -48.14 6.10 29.13
N SER A 156 -47.52 4.91 29.06
CA SER A 156 -47.83 3.76 29.94
C SER A 156 -46.80 2.62 29.86
N GLN A 157 -46.37 2.11 31.03
CA GLN A 157 -46.33 0.69 31.50
C GLN A 157 -46.24 -0.45 30.45
N SER A 158 -45.60 -1.62 30.65
CA SER A 158 -44.79 -2.26 31.69
C SER A 158 -44.46 -3.69 31.19
N LEU A 159 -43.23 -4.16 31.44
CA LEU A 159 -42.75 -5.54 31.70
C LEU A 159 -43.25 -6.75 30.87
N ARG A 160 -42.29 -7.50 30.28
CA ARG A 160 -42.11 -8.95 30.53
C ARG A 160 -40.78 -9.50 29.96
N PRO A 161 -39.95 -10.18 30.77
CA PRO A 161 -38.95 -11.12 30.30
C PRO A 161 -39.53 -12.56 30.33
N ARG A 162 -39.21 -13.40 29.35
CA ARG A 162 -39.41 -14.85 29.47
C ARG A 162 -38.23 -15.63 28.91
N GLN A 163 -37.55 -16.27 29.85
CA GLN A 163 -36.60 -17.37 29.71
C GLN A 163 -37.39 -18.67 29.86
N SER A 164 -37.11 -19.68 29.04
CA SER A 164 -37.30 -21.10 29.39
C SER A 164 -36.67 -22.02 28.33
N THR A 165 -35.59 -22.69 28.72
CA THR A 165 -35.16 -24.02 28.24
C THR A 165 -36.15 -25.10 28.72
N PRO A 166 -36.17 -26.31 28.12
CA PRO A 166 -35.40 -27.42 28.71
C PRO A 166 -34.73 -28.38 27.70
N LEU A 167 -33.93 -29.26 28.31
CA LEU A 167 -32.88 -30.17 27.86
C LEU A 167 -33.34 -31.57 27.37
N LEU A 168 -32.35 -32.32 26.82
CA LEU A 168 -32.15 -33.79 26.73
C LEU A 168 -32.72 -34.55 25.51
N ARG A 169 -31.83 -35.17 24.71
CA ARG A 169 -31.46 -36.61 24.80
C ARG A 169 -30.42 -37.01 23.70
N PRO A 170 -29.54 -38.03 23.90
CA PRO A 170 -28.28 -38.20 23.17
C PRO A 170 -28.32 -39.23 22.01
N GLU A 171 -27.19 -39.24 21.28
CA GLU A 171 -26.62 -40.26 20.37
C GLU A 171 -27.16 -41.69 20.47
N PRO A 172 -27.09 -42.42 19.35
CA PRO A 172 -26.32 -43.66 19.40
C PRO A 172 -25.28 -43.78 18.27
N SER A 173 -24.04 -44.06 18.70
CA SER A 173 -22.97 -44.62 17.88
C SER A 173 -23.21 -46.10 17.58
N THR A 174 -22.96 -46.53 16.34
CA THR A 174 -22.64 -47.91 15.91
C THR A 174 -22.14 -47.79 14.46
N ARG A 175 -21.11 -48.45 13.94
CA ARG A 175 -20.21 -49.50 14.43
C ARG A 175 -18.98 -49.57 13.49
N VAL A 176 -17.89 -49.99 14.09
CA VAL A 176 -16.62 -50.55 13.58
C VAL A 176 -16.71 -51.42 12.31
N SER A 177 -15.73 -51.26 11.39
CA SER A 177 -15.01 -52.36 10.68
C SER A 177 -13.92 -51.75 9.77
N ALA A 178 -12.63 -51.78 10.12
CA ALA A 178 -11.66 -52.89 10.00
C ALA A 178 -10.94 -52.94 8.62
N LEU A 179 -9.62 -52.71 8.67
CA LEU A 179 -8.63 -53.09 7.64
C LEU A 179 -8.56 -54.63 7.49
N PRO A 180 -8.12 -55.14 6.33
CA PRO A 180 -6.76 -55.74 6.24
C PRO A 180 -6.06 -55.41 4.90
N ARG A 181 -4.78 -54.99 4.89
CA ARG A 181 -3.52 -55.77 4.78
C ARG A 181 -3.28 -56.51 3.44
N VAL A 182 -2.36 -55.93 2.64
CA VAL A 182 -1.36 -56.44 1.66
C VAL A 182 -1.03 -57.96 1.67
N PRO A 183 -0.58 -58.60 0.54
CA PRO A 183 0.79 -58.38 -0.03
C PRO A 183 1.06 -58.58 -1.56
N SER A 184 2.10 -57.86 -2.01
CA SER A 184 3.26 -58.17 -2.89
C SER A 184 3.20 -59.21 -4.04
N LEU A 185 3.71 -58.84 -5.24
CA LEU A 185 4.98 -59.35 -5.85
C LEU A 185 5.11 -59.15 -7.39
N GLY A 186 6.25 -58.58 -7.81
CA GLY A 186 7.03 -58.92 -9.02
C GLY A 186 6.55 -58.34 -10.36
N ARG A 187 7.38 -57.95 -11.33
CA ARG A 187 8.73 -58.38 -11.78
C ARG A 187 9.19 -57.34 -12.85
N LEU A 188 10.40 -56.76 -12.78
CA LEU A 188 11.58 -56.99 -13.67
C LEU A 188 11.21 -57.15 -15.17
N LEU A 189 11.84 -56.56 -16.20
CA LEU A 189 13.16 -55.97 -16.52
C LEU A 189 12.89 -54.79 -17.52
N ASP A 190 13.77 -53.89 -17.93
CA ASP A 190 15.16 -54.04 -18.33
C ASP A 190 15.86 -52.68 -18.54
N ARG A 191 17.19 -52.71 -18.42
CA ARG A 191 18.19 -51.65 -18.69
C ARG A 191 18.49 -51.68 -20.24
N PRO A 192 19.46 -50.98 -20.89
CA PRO A 192 20.63 -50.33 -20.30
C PRO A 192 21.16 -49.00 -20.92
N ALA A 193 21.86 -48.22 -20.10
CA ALA A 193 23.31 -47.89 -20.12
C ALA A 193 23.78 -46.79 -21.09
N SER A 194 24.47 -45.79 -20.54
CA SER A 194 25.76 -45.34 -21.05
C SER A 194 26.59 -44.74 -19.92
N THR A 195 27.87 -45.07 -19.98
CA THR A 195 28.96 -44.97 -19.01
C THR A 195 29.61 -43.58 -19.00
N SER A 196 30.32 -43.33 -17.89
CA SER A 196 31.43 -42.40 -17.64
C SER A 196 32.40 -42.22 -18.84
N ILE A 197 33.35 -41.27 -18.96
CA ILE A 197 34.47 -40.76 -18.12
C ILE A 197 34.97 -39.49 -18.92
N THR A 198 35.57 -38.38 -18.41
CA THR A 198 37.01 -38.18 -18.10
C THR A 198 37.32 -36.68 -17.92
N GLU A 199 38.28 -36.42 -17.01
CA GLU A 199 39.00 -35.18 -16.70
C GLU A 199 39.65 -34.45 -17.90
N SER A 200 39.95 -33.16 -17.74
CA SER A 200 41.28 -32.56 -18.02
C SER A 200 41.35 -31.11 -17.52
N GLN A 201 42.18 -30.87 -16.50
CA GLN A 201 42.87 -29.60 -16.27
C GLN A 201 44.10 -29.52 -17.19
N VAL A 202 44.42 -28.33 -17.73
CA VAL A 202 45.81 -27.84 -17.90
C VAL A 202 45.81 -26.32 -18.09
N SER A 203 46.76 -25.67 -17.41
CA SER A 203 47.17 -24.25 -17.53
C SER A 203 48.32 -24.10 -18.56
N LEU A 204 48.76 -22.85 -18.78
CA LEU A 204 50.00 -22.31 -19.43
C LEU A 204 49.68 -21.46 -20.66
N ASP A 205 50.34 -20.35 -21.03
CA ASP A 205 51.22 -19.34 -20.40
C ASP A 205 51.52 -18.28 -21.50
N SER A 206 51.73 -17.01 -21.10
CA SER A 206 52.59 -15.96 -21.74
C SER A 206 52.28 -15.35 -23.14
N PRO A 207 52.89 -14.19 -23.54
CA PRO A 207 53.55 -13.12 -22.77
C PRO A 207 53.15 -11.67 -23.19
N SER A 208 53.67 -10.73 -22.39
CA SER A 208 53.59 -9.26 -22.47
C SER A 208 54.65 -8.64 -23.39
N THR A 209 54.31 -7.59 -24.17
CA THR A 209 55.27 -6.59 -24.69
C THR A 209 54.61 -5.20 -24.85
N PHE A 210 55.14 -4.22 -24.10
CA PHE A 210 54.91 -2.76 -24.22
C PHE A 210 55.75 -2.17 -25.38
N PRO A 211 55.49 -0.95 -25.93
CA PRO A 211 55.86 0.32 -25.24
C PRO A 211 54.91 1.53 -25.43
N ARG A 212 55.19 2.51 -24.56
CA ARG A 212 54.60 3.85 -24.33
C ARG A 212 54.71 4.82 -25.53
N SER A 213 53.85 5.84 -25.57
CA SER A 213 54.29 7.26 -25.59
C SER A 213 53.12 8.27 -25.39
N SER A 214 53.39 9.26 -24.51
CA SER A 214 52.97 10.69 -24.50
C SER A 214 51.48 11.08 -24.54
N THR A 215 50.92 11.59 -23.44
CA THR A 215 50.84 13.02 -23.04
C THR A 215 49.75 13.77 -23.79
N TYR A 216 48.65 14.13 -23.11
CA TYR A 216 48.04 15.47 -23.14
C TYR A 216 46.98 15.59 -22.02
N ASP A 217 47.08 16.69 -21.29
CA ASP A 217 46.19 17.21 -20.25
C ASP A 217 44.76 17.47 -20.79
N PRO A 218 43.72 17.47 -19.93
CA PRO A 218 43.05 18.76 -19.74
C PRO A 218 42.57 19.04 -18.31
N SER A 219 42.83 20.28 -17.88
CA SER A 219 42.02 21.03 -16.91
C SER A 219 40.52 21.07 -17.27
N PRO A 220 39.61 21.15 -16.28
CA PRO A 220 38.28 21.68 -16.50
C PRO A 220 38.02 22.92 -15.62
N THR A 221 37.85 24.08 -16.27
CA THR A 221 37.24 25.27 -15.68
C THR A 221 35.83 25.43 -16.25
N GLU A 222 34.87 25.46 -15.32
CA GLU A 222 33.55 26.13 -15.34
C GLU A 222 32.60 25.95 -16.54
N GLN A 223 31.43 25.36 -16.23
CA GLN A 223 30.13 26.04 -16.38
C GLN A 223 29.06 25.34 -15.51
N SER A 224 28.51 26.11 -14.58
CA SER A 224 27.47 25.74 -13.60
C SER A 224 26.10 25.47 -14.24
N PRO A 225 25.14 24.89 -13.48
CA PRO A 225 24.27 25.78 -12.70
C PRO A 225 23.98 25.31 -11.26
N VAL A 226 23.90 26.32 -10.39
CA VAL A 226 23.03 26.46 -9.21
C VAL A 226 23.29 25.53 -8.00
N SER A 227 24.18 26.04 -7.14
CA SER A 227 23.98 26.28 -5.71
C SER A 227 23.03 25.35 -4.95
N THR A 228 23.51 24.16 -4.58
CA THR A 228 23.05 23.45 -3.38
C THR A 228 23.48 24.25 -2.16
N THR A 229 22.54 24.89 -1.49
CA THR A 229 22.76 25.46 -0.15
C THR A 229 22.74 24.29 0.83
N GLU A 230 23.93 23.79 1.21
CA GLU A 230 24.13 22.70 2.17
C GLU A 230 23.79 23.09 3.63
N GLU A 231 23.25 24.29 3.85
CA GLU A 231 22.86 24.79 5.19
C GLU A 231 21.40 24.47 5.57
N ASP A 232 20.58 23.91 4.66
CA ASP A 232 19.17 23.59 4.96
C ASP A 232 18.95 22.14 5.44
N ASP A 233 19.99 21.30 5.43
CA ASP A 233 19.91 19.88 5.78
C ASP A 233 19.82 19.60 7.29
N GLU A 234 19.97 20.62 8.14
CA GLU A 234 20.00 20.48 9.61
C GLU A 234 18.88 21.22 10.34
N ALA A 235 18.03 21.99 9.64
CA ALA A 235 16.87 22.60 10.30
C ALA A 235 15.86 21.52 10.79
N PRO A 236 15.25 21.69 11.97
CA PRO A 236 14.29 20.72 12.49
C PRO A 236 13.05 20.67 11.59
N LEU A 237 12.69 19.46 11.14
CA LEU A 237 11.44 19.26 10.42
C LEU A 237 10.24 19.61 11.31
N PRO A 238 9.10 20.08 10.74
CA PRO A 238 7.89 20.29 11.52
C PRO A 238 7.48 19.02 12.25
N ARG A 239 6.80 19.18 13.40
CA ARG A 239 6.37 18.04 14.22
C ARG A 239 5.60 17.02 13.39
N GLY A 240 5.99 15.75 13.48
CA GLY A 240 5.38 14.65 12.74
C GLY A 240 5.94 14.47 11.33
N TRP A 241 6.91 15.26 10.89
CA TRP A 241 7.65 14.99 9.66
C TRP A 241 8.93 14.20 9.94
N GLU A 242 9.22 13.22 9.08
CA GLU A 242 10.43 12.40 9.17
C GLU A 242 11.18 12.43 7.83
N ARG A 243 12.48 12.75 7.88
CA ARG A 243 13.38 12.62 6.73
C ARG A 243 13.72 11.15 6.56
N ARG A 244 13.48 10.59 5.39
CA ARG A 244 13.94 9.25 5.01
C ARG A 244 14.72 9.28 3.72
N LEU A 245 15.59 8.31 3.55
CA LEU A 245 16.27 8.04 2.30
C LEU A 245 15.51 6.93 1.59
N ASP A 246 15.15 7.17 0.33
CA ASP A 246 14.62 6.13 -0.52
C ASP A 246 15.75 5.15 -0.82
N GLU A 247 15.64 3.93 -0.31
CA GLU A 247 16.66 2.89 -0.48
C GLU A 247 16.89 2.51 -1.95
N GLY A 248 15.98 2.89 -2.87
CA GLY A 248 16.10 2.65 -4.30
C GLY A 248 16.86 3.73 -5.08
N SER A 249 16.51 5.01 -4.86
CA SER A 249 17.10 6.14 -5.58
C SER A 249 18.20 6.87 -4.81
N GLY A 250 18.36 6.58 -3.51
CA GLY A 250 19.20 7.36 -2.59
C GLY A 250 18.67 8.76 -2.32
N ARG A 251 17.49 9.12 -2.85
CA ARG A 251 16.92 10.46 -2.70
C ARG A 251 16.24 10.60 -1.36
N VAL A 252 16.34 11.78 -0.78
CA VAL A 252 15.61 12.14 0.43
C VAL A 252 14.13 12.32 0.10
N TYR A 253 13.25 11.73 0.90
CA TYR A 253 11.82 11.99 0.92
C TYR A 253 11.35 12.27 2.34
N TYR A 254 10.26 13.01 2.46
CA TYR A 254 9.72 13.49 3.73
C TYR A 254 8.40 12.79 4.01
N VAL A 255 8.29 12.14 5.16
CA VAL A 255 7.09 11.42 5.61
C VAL A 255 6.35 12.28 6.63
N ASP A 256 5.14 12.73 6.31
CA ASP A 256 4.23 13.36 7.26
C ASP A 256 3.42 12.27 7.99
N HIS A 257 3.76 12.02 9.25
CA HIS A 257 3.07 11.08 10.13
C HIS A 257 1.71 11.60 10.62
N ASN A 258 1.46 12.91 10.58
CA ASN A 258 0.17 13.48 10.97
C ASN A 258 -0.88 13.20 9.89
N ARG A 259 -0.48 13.32 8.62
CA ARG A 259 -1.38 13.12 7.46
C ARG A 259 -1.18 11.78 6.75
N ARG A 260 -0.20 10.99 7.19
CA ARG A 260 0.22 9.72 6.57
C ARG A 260 0.54 9.89 5.09
N THR A 261 1.25 10.96 4.76
CA THR A 261 1.65 11.30 3.38
C THR A 261 3.17 11.29 3.22
N THR A 262 3.64 11.19 1.99
CA THR A 262 5.06 11.31 1.64
C THR A 262 5.24 12.35 0.54
N SER A 263 6.27 13.19 0.66
CA SER A 263 6.58 14.28 -0.28
C SER A 263 8.07 14.26 -0.65
N TRP A 264 8.38 14.58 -1.90
CA TRP A 264 9.75 14.82 -2.35
C TRP A 264 10.26 16.23 -2.00
N VAL A 265 9.34 17.13 -1.64
CA VAL A 265 9.65 18.50 -1.24
C VAL A 265 9.68 18.61 0.28
N ARG A 266 10.72 19.26 0.81
CA ARG A 266 10.88 19.51 2.25
C ARG A 266 9.78 20.45 2.74
N PRO A 267 9.03 20.09 3.80
CA PRO A 267 8.08 21.00 4.42
C PRO A 267 8.82 22.15 5.12
N ALA A 268 8.34 23.38 4.99
CA ALA A 268 8.91 24.50 5.73
C ALA A 268 8.71 24.31 7.24
N ALA A 269 9.78 24.47 8.01
CA ALA A 269 9.72 24.51 9.47
C ALA A 269 8.82 25.67 9.90
N THR A 270 7.60 25.37 10.35
CA THR A 270 6.83 26.35 11.11
C THR A 270 7.59 26.52 12.42
N SER A 271 8.34 27.62 12.52
CA SER A 271 8.92 28.06 13.77
C SER A 271 7.79 28.09 14.79
N SER A 272 7.81 27.16 15.74
CA SER A 272 7.00 27.28 16.94
C SER A 272 7.32 28.67 17.50
N PRO A 273 6.34 29.56 17.74
CA PRO A 273 6.63 30.80 18.44
C PRO A 273 7.19 30.39 19.80
N SER A 274 8.49 30.55 19.95
CA SER A 274 9.16 30.49 21.23
C SER A 274 8.43 31.51 22.11
N PHE A 275 7.70 31.02 23.12
CA PHE A 275 7.19 31.88 24.17
C PHE A 275 8.42 32.54 24.79
N ALA A 276 8.69 33.77 24.34
CA ALA A 276 9.70 34.63 24.92
C ALA A 276 9.35 34.77 26.39
N ARG A 277 10.26 34.27 27.22
CA ARG A 277 10.24 34.43 28.67
C ARG A 277 10.17 35.93 28.96
N ALA A 278 9.03 36.40 29.44
CA ALA A 278 8.86 37.76 29.92
C ALA A 278 9.90 38.04 31.04
N PRO A 279 10.51 39.22 31.09
CA PRO A 279 11.35 39.59 32.23
C PRO A 279 10.45 39.72 33.46
N SER A 280 10.76 38.96 34.52
CA SER A 280 10.25 39.26 35.85
C SER A 280 10.93 40.53 36.34
N THR A 281 10.17 41.61 36.43
CA THR A 281 10.51 42.76 37.27
C THR A 281 9.51 42.76 38.41
N ALA A 282 10.03 42.57 39.62
CA ALA A 282 9.38 42.88 40.88
C ALA A 282 10.26 43.92 41.59
#